data_AF-A0A484ZVN9-F1
#
_entry.id   AF-A0A484ZVN9-F1
#
_cell.length_a   1.000
_cell.length_b   1.000
_cell.length_c   1.000
_cell.angle_alpha   90.00
_cell.angle_beta   90.00
_cell.angle_gamma   90.00
#
_symmetry.space_group_name_H-M   'P 1'
#
loop_
_entity.id
_entity.type
_entity.pdbx_description
1 polymer ?
#
loop_
_entity_poly.entity_id
_entity_poly.type
_entity_poly.pdbx_seq_one_letter_code
_entity_poly.pdbx_strand_id
1 'polypeptide(L)'
;MYSRGAQADSFMLILKDSRTDGVLNFYSGISMESPVRNAIHHYDPRMRSWYRDADKNKLSSWSVAYQDIDDLKGISISYNSPIYDVNKRYVGVVSSDIKLEKFNHYLREIPNLGHGVIFIVNGDNKIISHSTVEKEVLATSQGLASFGKCAINVSGRQ
;
A
#
# COMPACT_ATOMS: atom_id res chain seq x y z
N MET A 1 29.87 -9.95 -11.95
CA MET A 1 29.52 -9.76 -10.52
C MET A 1 28.56 -8.59 -10.45
N TYR A 2 27.25 -8.83 -10.37
CA TYR A 2 26.28 -7.76 -10.11
C TYR A 2 26.29 -7.49 -8.61
N SER A 3 26.65 -6.27 -8.22
CA SER A 3 26.52 -5.82 -6.84
C SER A 3 25.04 -5.82 -6.50
N ARG A 4 24.67 -6.57 -5.45
CA ARG A 4 23.43 -6.31 -4.72
C ARG A 4 23.57 -4.91 -4.16
N GLY A 5 23.03 -3.91 -4.86
CA GLY A 5 22.67 -2.66 -4.24
C GLY A 5 21.57 -2.97 -3.22
N ALA A 6 21.98 -3.36 -2.02
CA ALA A 6 21.10 -3.31 -0.87
C ALA A 6 20.65 -1.86 -0.77
N GLN A 7 19.43 -1.57 -1.22
CA GLN A 7 18.74 -0.35 -0.84
C GLN A 7 18.74 -0.40 0.69
N ALA A 8 19.60 0.40 1.33
CA ALA A 8 19.68 0.43 2.78
C ALA A 8 18.27 0.70 3.30
N ASP A 9 17.76 -0.17 4.18
CA ASP A 9 16.47 0.03 4.85
C ASP A 9 16.58 1.29 5.71
N SER A 10 16.34 2.45 5.10
CA SER A 10 16.37 3.73 5.77
C SER A 10 14.99 3.99 6.36
N PHE A 11 14.90 3.93 7.68
CA PHE A 11 13.70 4.35 8.39
C PHE A 11 13.55 5.87 8.37
N MET A 12 12.32 6.32 8.21
CA MET A 12 11.96 7.73 8.23
C MET A 12 10.73 7.94 9.12
N LEU A 13 10.69 9.09 9.79
CA LEU A 13 9.53 9.54 10.56
C LEU A 13 8.71 10.50 9.70
N ILE A 14 7.42 10.23 9.58
CA ILE A 14 6.44 11.16 9.03
C ILE A 14 5.52 11.56 10.18
N LEU A 15 5.49 12.85 10.54
CA LEU A 15 4.79 13.31 11.73
C LEU A 15 3.96 14.56 11.44
N LYS A 16 2.73 14.54 11.94
CA LYS A 16 1.83 15.70 12.01
C LYS A 16 1.14 15.71 13.37
N ASP A 17 1.48 16.68 14.22
CA ASP A 17 0.83 16.90 15.50
C ASP A 17 0.93 18.38 15.94
N SER A 18 0.63 18.68 17.19
CA SER A 18 0.70 20.04 17.73
C SER A 18 2.12 20.62 17.76
N ARG A 19 3.16 19.79 17.76
CA ARG A 19 4.57 20.22 17.75
C ARG A 19 5.04 20.63 16.35
N THR A 20 4.30 20.24 15.31
CA THR A 20 4.58 20.61 13.93
C THR A 20 3.65 21.71 13.41
N ASP A 21 2.92 22.40 14.31
CA ASP A 21 1.88 23.38 13.97
C ASP A 21 0.86 22.85 12.93
N GLY A 22 0.60 21.54 12.96
CA GLY A 22 -0.29 20.88 12.02
C GLY A 22 0.26 20.70 10.59
N VAL A 23 1.55 20.95 10.36
CA VAL A 23 2.24 20.60 9.10
C VAL A 23 2.65 19.12 9.13
N LEU A 24 2.49 18.41 8.01
CA LEU A 24 2.99 17.03 7.88
C LEU A 24 4.46 17.07 7.44
N ASN A 25 5.37 16.75 8.35
CA ASN A 25 6.81 16.78 8.11
C ASN A 25 7.36 15.37 7.83
N PHE A 26 8.27 15.29 6.87
CA PHE A 26 9.01 14.08 6.50
C PHE A 26 10.45 14.22 6.98
N TYR A 27 10.81 13.52 8.05
CA TYR A 27 12.13 13.54 8.66
C TYR A 27 13.04 12.51 8.00
N SER A 28 14.34 12.82 7.89
CA SER A 28 15.33 11.93 7.27
C SER A 28 15.70 10.70 8.11
N GLY A 29 15.28 10.65 9.36
CA GLY A 29 15.50 9.57 10.31
C GLY A 29 14.25 9.34 11.15
N ILE A 30 14.36 8.59 12.23
CA ILE A 30 13.22 8.13 13.05
C ILE A 30 12.76 9.12 14.13
N SER A 31 13.34 10.33 14.18
CA SER A 31 13.13 11.28 15.27
C SER A 31 13.04 12.72 14.75
N MET A 32 12.47 13.62 15.58
CA MET A 32 12.27 15.03 15.21
C MET A 32 13.57 15.84 15.16
N GLU A 33 14.66 15.31 15.73
CA GLU A 33 16.00 15.90 15.67
C GLU A 33 16.65 15.69 14.29
N SER A 34 16.11 14.77 13.49
CA SER A 34 16.59 14.55 12.13
C SER A 34 16.18 15.72 11.21
N PRO A 35 16.96 16.04 10.16
CA PRO A 35 16.56 17.03 9.16
C PRO A 35 15.20 16.73 8.53
N VAL A 36 14.39 17.77 8.34
CA VAL A 36 13.15 17.70 7.53
C VAL A 36 13.55 17.70 6.05
N ARG A 37 13.09 16.68 5.31
CA ARG A 37 13.30 16.53 3.86
C ARG A 37 12.18 17.14 3.03
N ASN A 38 10.95 17.04 3.52
CA ASN A 38 9.75 17.56 2.86
C ASN A 38 8.68 17.93 3.90
N ALA A 39 7.74 18.80 3.51
CA ALA A 39 6.63 19.24 4.35
C ALA A 39 5.37 19.47 3.50
N ILE A 40 4.21 19.01 4.01
CA ILE A 40 2.91 19.20 3.37
C ILE A 40 1.99 19.96 4.31
N HIS A 41 1.54 21.15 3.87
CA HIS A 41 0.57 21.96 4.59
C HIS A 41 -0.86 21.46 4.34
N HIS A 42 -1.74 21.65 5.32
CA HIS A 42 -3.17 21.34 5.22
C HIS A 42 -3.50 19.87 4.87
N TYR A 43 -2.59 18.94 5.13
CA TYR A 43 -2.86 17.52 4.96
C TYR A 43 -3.86 17.01 6.01
N ASP A 44 -4.97 16.42 5.54
CA ASP A 44 -5.95 15.76 6.40
C ASP A 44 -6.04 14.26 6.07
N PRO A 45 -5.47 13.37 6.92
CA PRO A 45 -5.56 11.93 6.70
C PRO A 45 -6.99 11.39 6.79
N ARG A 46 -7.91 12.10 7.44
CA ARG A 46 -9.30 11.64 7.64
C ARG A 46 -10.11 11.62 6.34
N MET A 47 -9.65 12.32 5.32
CA MET A 47 -10.27 12.31 3.99
C MET A 47 -9.79 11.14 3.11
N ARG A 48 -8.76 10.39 3.56
CA ARG A 48 -8.15 9.29 2.80
C ARG A 48 -8.96 8.01 2.99
N SER A 49 -9.08 7.21 1.93
CA SER A 49 -9.87 5.96 1.93
C SER A 49 -9.43 4.99 3.02
N TRP A 50 -8.12 4.83 3.20
CA TRP A 50 -7.54 3.95 4.21
C TRP A 50 -7.95 4.32 5.65
N TYR A 51 -8.09 5.61 5.96
CA TYR A 51 -8.53 6.06 7.29
C TYR A 51 -10.06 6.03 7.41
N ARG A 52 -10.74 6.64 6.43
CA ARG A 52 -12.17 6.94 6.48
C ARG A 52 -13.02 5.69 6.63
N ASP A 53 -12.67 4.60 5.95
CA ASP A 53 -13.53 3.42 5.91
C ASP A 53 -13.46 2.64 7.25
N ALA A 54 -12.26 2.53 7.84
CA ALA A 54 -12.07 1.95 9.18
C ALA A 54 -12.63 2.86 10.29
N ASP A 55 -12.49 4.18 10.14
CA ASP A 55 -13.11 5.15 11.05
C ASP A 55 -14.64 5.05 10.99
N LYS A 56 -15.26 5.07 9.82
CA LYS A 56 -16.71 5.02 9.70
C LYS A 56 -17.31 3.73 10.26
N ASN A 57 -16.73 2.59 9.90
CA ASN A 57 -17.31 1.29 10.22
C ASN A 57 -16.85 0.75 11.57
N LYS A 58 -15.78 1.30 12.15
CA LYS A 58 -15.16 0.83 13.40
C LYS A 58 -14.82 -0.67 13.34
N LEU A 59 -14.41 -1.12 12.16
CA LEU A 59 -14.02 -2.49 11.85
C LEU A 59 -12.66 -2.49 11.16
N SER A 60 -11.87 -3.53 11.41
CA SER A 60 -10.63 -3.72 10.68
C SER A 60 -10.91 -4.14 9.24
N SER A 61 -10.19 -3.54 8.29
CA SER A 61 -10.41 -3.80 6.87
C SER A 61 -9.19 -3.47 6.02
N TRP A 62 -9.05 -4.19 4.90
CA TRP A 62 -8.15 -3.80 3.82
C TRP A 62 -8.69 -2.58 3.08
N SER A 63 -7.82 -1.62 2.75
CA SER A 63 -8.16 -0.53 1.86
C SER A 63 -8.24 -1.01 0.40
N VAL A 64 -8.94 -0.26 -0.44
CA VAL A 64 -8.66 -0.28 -1.87
C VAL A 64 -7.23 0.22 -2.12
N ALA A 65 -6.65 -0.15 -3.26
CA ALA A 65 -5.37 0.40 -3.69
C ALA A 65 -5.47 1.93 -3.81
N TYR A 66 -4.49 2.65 -3.27
CA TYR A 66 -4.42 4.11 -3.29
C TYR A 66 -3.01 4.59 -3.60
N GLN A 67 -2.91 5.80 -4.12
CA GLN A 67 -1.61 6.44 -4.37
C GLN A 67 -1.07 7.09 -3.09
N ASP A 68 0.17 6.77 -2.72
CA ASP A 68 0.88 7.35 -1.59
C ASP A 68 1.13 8.85 -1.80
N ILE A 69 1.15 9.61 -0.70
CA ILE A 69 1.42 11.05 -0.71
C ILE A 69 2.90 11.37 -0.42
N ASP A 70 3.69 10.37 -0.04
CA ASP A 70 5.10 10.54 0.29
C ASP A 70 5.97 10.82 -0.95
N ASP A 71 7.23 11.21 -0.72
CA ASP A 71 8.21 11.43 -1.79
C ASP A 71 8.48 10.14 -2.59
N LEU A 72 8.20 8.98 -1.98
CA LEU A 72 8.33 7.65 -2.55
C LEU A 72 7.06 7.19 -3.27
N LYS A 73 6.36 8.16 -3.90
CA LYS A 73 5.14 8.02 -4.72
C LYS A 73 4.99 6.59 -5.26
N GLY A 74 3.92 5.92 -4.86
CA GLY A 74 3.64 4.55 -5.25
C GLY A 74 2.17 4.20 -5.05
N ILE A 75 1.80 2.97 -5.40
CA ILE A 75 0.48 2.43 -5.09
C ILE A 75 0.61 1.49 -3.90
N SER A 76 -0.21 1.70 -2.88
CA SER A 76 -0.22 0.92 -1.66
C SER A 76 -1.61 0.37 -1.36
N ILE A 77 -1.64 -0.73 -0.64
CA ILE A 77 -2.80 -1.22 0.11
C ILE A 77 -2.46 -1.22 1.58
N SER A 78 -3.47 -1.04 2.44
CA SER A 78 -3.26 -1.04 3.89
C SER A 78 -4.25 -1.95 4.58
N TYR A 79 -3.77 -2.64 5.60
CA TYR A 79 -4.65 -3.18 6.62
C TYR A 79 -4.86 -2.13 7.70
N ASN A 80 -6.11 -1.72 7.89
CA ASN A 80 -6.49 -0.63 8.80
C ASN A 80 -7.25 -1.21 9.98
N SER A 81 -6.96 -0.75 11.19
CA SER A 81 -7.61 -1.21 12.41
C SER A 81 -8.01 -0.04 13.31
N PRO A 82 -9.25 -0.01 13.82
CA PRO A 82 -9.67 0.98 14.80
C PRO A 82 -8.93 0.76 16.13
N ILE A 83 -8.50 1.83 16.76
CA ILE A 83 -7.83 1.83 18.06
C ILE A 83 -8.77 2.38 19.12
N TYR A 84 -8.71 1.74 20.29
CA TYR A 84 -9.48 2.10 21.47
C TYR A 84 -8.53 2.33 22.64
N ASP A 85 -8.86 3.27 23.52
CA ASP A 85 -8.14 3.47 24.77
C ASP A 85 -8.44 2.38 25.81
N VAL A 86 -7.79 2.46 26.97
CA VAL A 86 -7.98 1.52 28.09
C VAL A 86 -9.42 1.45 28.61
N ASN A 87 -10.22 2.49 28.35
CA ASN A 87 -11.63 2.58 28.72
C ASN A 87 -12.56 2.15 27.57
N LYS A 88 -12.01 1.52 26.52
CA LYS A 88 -12.72 1.09 25.30
C LYS A 88 -13.33 2.25 24.50
N ARG A 89 -12.82 3.47 24.65
CA ARG A 89 -13.26 4.61 23.83
C ARG A 89 -12.45 4.65 22.55
N TYR A 90 -13.14 4.85 21.43
CA TYR A 90 -12.48 4.97 20.13
C TYR A 90 -11.58 6.21 20.07
N VAL A 91 -10.34 6.06 19.60
CA VAL A 91 -9.35 7.16 19.52
C VAL A 91 -8.75 7.38 18.12
N GLY A 92 -8.94 6.45 17.18
CA GLY A 92 -8.45 6.62 15.82
C GLY A 92 -8.23 5.30 15.08
N VAL A 93 -7.39 5.33 14.04
CA VAL A 93 -7.05 4.20 13.18
C VAL A 93 -5.54 4.03 13.14
N VAL A 94 -5.07 2.79 13.20
CA VAL A 94 -3.70 2.41 12.84
C VAL A 94 -3.72 1.69 11.49
N SER A 95 -2.70 1.91 10.68
CA SER A 95 -2.57 1.32 9.35
C SER A 95 -1.22 0.63 9.17
N SER A 96 -1.21 -0.46 8.41
CA SER A 96 0.00 -1.16 7.98
C SER A 96 -0.01 -1.25 6.46
N ASP A 97 0.92 -0.55 5.83
CA ASP A 97 0.93 -0.32 4.39
C ASP A 97 1.87 -1.29 3.68
N ILE A 98 1.44 -1.78 2.51
CA ILE A 98 2.21 -2.62 1.61
C ILE A 98 2.30 -1.91 0.26
N LYS A 99 3.52 -1.55 -0.15
CA LYS A 99 3.78 -1.03 -1.49
C LYS A 99 3.62 -2.16 -2.51
N LEU A 100 2.70 -2.00 -3.46
CA LEU A 100 2.37 -3.05 -4.43
C LEU A 100 3.56 -3.41 -5.32
N GLU A 101 4.43 -2.45 -5.65
CA GLU A 101 5.65 -2.72 -6.41
C GLU A 101 6.57 -3.71 -5.67
N LYS A 102 6.82 -3.47 -4.38
CA LYS A 102 7.61 -4.37 -3.54
C LYS A 102 6.94 -5.73 -3.40
N PHE A 103 5.61 -5.77 -3.32
CA PHE A 103 4.89 -7.02 -3.20
C PHE A 103 4.91 -7.84 -4.50
N ASN A 104 4.72 -7.19 -5.65
CA ASN A 104 4.89 -7.79 -6.98
C ASN A 104 6.32 -8.32 -7.15
N HIS A 105 7.32 -7.58 -6.67
CA HIS A 105 8.70 -8.05 -6.68
C HIS A 105 8.90 -9.29 -5.82
N TYR A 106 8.40 -9.27 -4.59
CA TYR A 106 8.45 -10.41 -3.69
C TYR A 106 7.79 -11.67 -4.32
N LEU A 107 6.61 -11.53 -4.91
CA LEU A 107 5.92 -12.66 -5.56
C LEU A 107 6.71 -13.23 -6.75
N ARG A 108 7.43 -12.38 -7.51
CA ARG A 108 8.29 -12.81 -8.62
C ARG A 108 9.52 -13.59 -8.15
N GLU A 109 9.99 -13.33 -6.94
CA GLU A 109 11.19 -13.96 -6.37
C GLU A 109 10.90 -15.30 -5.65
N ILE A 110 9.63 -15.70 -5.55
CA ILE A 110 9.26 -16.99 -4.97
C ILE A 110 9.90 -18.11 -5.82
N PRO A 111 10.75 -18.98 -5.23
CA PRO A 111 11.43 -20.02 -5.98
C PRO A 111 10.44 -21.07 -6.49
N ASN A 112 10.83 -21.77 -7.55
CA ASN A 112 10.12 -22.95 -8.09
C ASN A 112 8.73 -22.67 -8.69
N LEU A 113 8.46 -21.47 -9.20
CA LEU A 113 7.22 -21.22 -9.95
C LEU A 113 7.14 -22.01 -11.27
N GLY A 114 8.28 -22.38 -11.87
CA GLY A 114 8.30 -23.05 -13.17
C GLY A 114 7.59 -22.18 -14.23
N HIS A 115 6.50 -22.70 -14.80
CA HIS A 115 5.60 -21.97 -15.71
C HIS A 115 4.34 -21.41 -15.00
N GLY A 116 4.25 -21.56 -13.68
CA GLY A 116 3.14 -21.08 -12.87
C GLY A 116 3.17 -19.58 -12.62
N VAL A 117 2.01 -19.01 -12.32
CA VAL A 117 1.82 -17.58 -12.03
C VAL A 117 0.97 -17.44 -10.76
N ILE A 118 1.35 -16.49 -9.91
CA ILE A 118 0.59 -16.11 -8.73
C ILE A 118 -0.16 -14.81 -9.03
N PHE A 119 -1.45 -14.80 -8.71
CA PHE A 119 -2.28 -13.59 -8.66
C PHE A 119 -2.89 -13.47 -7.28
N ILE A 120 -2.91 -12.26 -6.75
CA ILE A 120 -3.66 -11.90 -5.55
C ILE A 120 -4.83 -11.04 -6.00
N VAL A 121 -6.04 -11.44 -5.62
CA VAL A 121 -7.29 -10.77 -5.98
C VAL A 121 -8.06 -10.35 -4.73
N ASN A 122 -8.87 -9.30 -4.86
CA ASN A 122 -9.81 -8.91 -3.82
C ASN A 122 -11.18 -9.61 -3.97
N GLY A 123 -12.11 -9.35 -3.05
CA GLY A 123 -13.48 -9.90 -3.10
C GLY A 123 -14.32 -9.51 -4.32
N ASP A 124 -13.88 -8.50 -5.09
CA ASP A 124 -14.51 -8.09 -6.35
C ASP A 124 -13.87 -8.76 -7.58
N ASN A 125 -13.00 -9.75 -7.39
CA ASN A 125 -12.18 -10.38 -8.44
C ASN A 125 -11.25 -9.42 -9.19
N LYS A 126 -10.82 -8.32 -8.56
CA LYS A 126 -9.81 -7.40 -9.11
C LYS A 126 -8.43 -7.83 -8.69
N ILE A 127 -7.48 -7.84 -9.62
CA ILE A 127 -6.07 -8.12 -9.33
C ILE A 127 -5.49 -6.98 -8.48
N ILE A 128 -4.86 -7.37 -7.39
CA ILE A 128 -4.14 -6.49 -6.45
C ILE A 128 -2.63 -6.61 -6.66
N SER A 129 -2.13 -7.83 -6.90
CA SER A 129 -0.71 -8.10 -7.09
C SER A 129 -0.51 -9.36 -7.93
N HIS A 130 0.63 -9.46 -8.62
CA HIS A 130 0.93 -10.57 -9.53
C HIS A 130 2.43 -10.87 -9.62
N SER A 131 2.76 -12.11 -10.00
CA SER A 131 4.14 -12.56 -10.24
C SER A 131 4.58 -12.46 -11.71
N THR A 132 3.80 -11.83 -12.60
CA THR A 132 4.18 -11.65 -14.02
C THR A 132 5.04 -10.40 -14.22
N VAL A 133 5.78 -10.36 -15.33
CA VAL A 133 6.59 -9.18 -15.77
C VAL A 133 5.77 -8.25 -16.67
N GLU A 134 4.44 -8.34 -16.61
CA GLU A 134 3.56 -7.49 -17.42
C GLU A 134 3.63 -6.03 -16.95
N LYS A 135 3.54 -5.09 -17.89
CA LYS A 135 3.51 -3.64 -17.58
C LYS A 135 2.38 -3.37 -16.59
N GLU A 136 2.70 -2.71 -15.49
CA GLU A 136 1.74 -2.31 -14.46
C GLU A 136 0.51 -1.65 -15.11
N VAL A 137 -0.63 -2.31 -15.03
CA VAL A 137 -1.89 -1.66 -15.33
C VAL A 137 -2.19 -0.77 -14.14
N LEU A 138 -1.87 0.52 -14.30
CA LEU A 138 -2.18 1.55 -13.30
C LEU A 138 -3.65 1.37 -12.88
N ALA A 139 -3.86 1.07 -11.60
CA ALA A 139 -5.18 1.09 -10.98
C ALA A 139 -5.68 2.53 -11.03
N THR A 140 -6.32 2.88 -12.14
CA THR A 140 -7.04 4.14 -12.26
C THR A 140 -8.24 4.01 -11.30
N SER A 141 -8.72 5.12 -10.74
CA SER A 141 -9.82 5.17 -9.77
C SER A 141 -11.16 4.58 -10.25
N GLN A 142 -11.21 4.07 -11.48
CA GLN A 142 -12.23 3.20 -12.01
C GLN A 142 -11.60 1.85 -12.33
N GLY A 143 -12.20 0.78 -11.79
CA GLY A 143 -11.68 -0.58 -11.80
C GLY A 143 -11.06 -1.02 -13.13
N LEU A 144 -10.08 -1.93 -13.02
CA LEU A 144 -9.34 -2.46 -14.15
C LEU A 144 -10.25 -2.84 -15.32
N ALA A 145 -9.79 -2.43 -16.50
CA ALA A 145 -10.38 -2.73 -17.78
C ALA A 145 -10.68 -4.22 -17.94
N SER A 146 -11.82 -4.52 -18.56
CA SER A 146 -12.07 -5.78 -19.24
C SER A 146 -10.87 -6.08 -20.13
N PHE A 147 -10.06 -7.08 -19.78
CA PHE A 147 -9.13 -7.66 -20.74
C PHE A 147 -9.96 -8.24 -21.88
N GLY A 148 -9.88 -7.59 -23.04
CA GLY A 148 -10.37 -8.13 -24.29
C GLY A 148 -9.70 -9.48 -24.52
N LYS A 149 -10.51 -10.54 -24.42
CA LYS A 149 -10.23 -11.93 -24.82
C LYS A 149 -8.79 -12.41 -24.54
N CYS A 150 -8.56 -12.90 -23.32
CA CYS A 150 -7.73 -14.10 -23.18
C CYS A 150 -8.67 -15.26 -22.86
N ALA A 151 -9.02 -16.03 -23.89
CA ALA A 151 -9.74 -17.27 -23.72
C ALA A 151 -8.82 -18.27 -23.02
N ILE A 152 -9.06 -18.54 -21.74
CA ILE A 152 -8.53 -19.75 -21.10
C ILE A 152 -9.47 -20.89 -21.54
N ASN A 153 -9.13 -21.52 -22.66
CA ASN A 153 -9.79 -22.73 -23.11
C ASN A 153 -9.17 -23.90 -22.35
N VAL A 154 -9.87 -24.42 -21.33
CA VAL A 154 -9.48 -25.66 -20.67
C VAL A 154 -10.05 -26.81 -21.50
N SER A 155 -9.31 -27.27 -22.51
CA SER A 155 -9.58 -28.56 -23.13
C SER A 155 -8.86 -29.65 -22.34
N GLY A 156 -9.56 -30.25 -21.39
CA GLY A 156 -9.14 -31.53 -20.82
C GLY A 156 -9.31 -32.62 -21.88
N ARG A 157 -8.22 -33.29 -22.24
CA ARG A 157 -8.28 -34.61 -22.91
C ARG A 157 -8.66 -35.66 -21.85
N GLN A 158 -9.74 -36.39 -22.11
CA GLN A 158 -9.75 -37.85 -21.99
C GLN A 158 -10.20 -38.41 -23.33
#